data_AF-A0A957R0J1-F1
#
_entry.id   AF-A0A957R0J1-F1
#
_cell.length_a   1.000
_cell.length_b   1.000
_cell.length_c   1.000
_cell.angle_alpha   90.00
_cell.angle_beta   90.00
_cell.angle_gamma   90.00
#
_symmetry.space_group_name_H-M   'P 1'
#
loop_
_entity.id
_entity.type
_entity.pdbx_description
1 polymer ?
#
loop_
_entity_poly.entity_id
_entity_poly.type
_entity_poly.pdbx_seq_one_letter_code
_entity_poly.pdbx_strand_id
1 'polypeptide(L)' 'ATRRMEQLTKRLQGAGFRELAQQAANETRRLQQLGSMSDEGHKRLKYGTRRLLSGKLNG' A
#
# COMPACT_ATOMS: atom_id res chain seq x y z
N ALA A 1 -6.70 -11.19 -3.92
CA ALA A 1 -5.81 -10.27 -3.19
C ALA A 1 -5.38 -9.06 -4.05
N THR A 2 -4.95 -9.28 -5.29
CA THR A 2 -4.45 -8.24 -6.22
C THR A 2 -5.36 -7.04 -6.43
N ARG A 3 -6.66 -7.24 -6.69
CA ARG A 3 -7.61 -6.12 -6.92
C ARG A 3 -7.70 -5.16 -5.74
N ARG A 4 -7.56 -5.65 -4.51
CA ARG A 4 -7.53 -4.80 -3.30
C ARG A 4 -6.25 -3.96 -3.23
N MET A 5 -5.13 -4.54 -3.67
CA MET A 5 -3.83 -3.86 -3.74
C MET A 5 -3.81 -2.78 -4.84
N GLU A 6 -4.44 -3.03 -5.98
CA GLU A 6 -4.63 -2.03 -7.04
C GLU A 6 -5.48 -0.85 -6.56
N GLN A 7 -6.57 -1.12 -5.84
CA GLN A 7 -7.41 -0.08 -5.24
C GLN A 7 -6.66 0.72 -4.18
N LEU A 8 -5.86 0.05 -3.34
CA LEU A 8 -5.00 0.70 -2.35
C LEU A 8 -3.99 1.63 -3.03
N THR A 9 -3.33 1.15 -4.09
CA THR A 9 -2.38 1.94 -4.88
C THR A 9 -3.03 3.20 -5.42
N LYS A 10 -4.19 3.09 -6.07
CA LYS A 10 -4.93 4.25 -6.61
C LYS A 10 -5.33 5.24 -5.51
N ARG A 11 -5.79 4.75 -4.35
CA ARG A 11 -6.16 5.61 -3.21
C ARG A 11 -4.96 6.37 -2.66
N LEU A 12 -3.82 5.70 -2.50
CA LEU A 12 -2.59 6.33 -2.00
C LEU A 12 -2.05 7.36 -3.00
N GLN A 13 -2.13 7.08 -4.30
CA GLN A 13 -1.78 8.05 -5.35
C GLN A 13 -2.69 9.29 -5.29
N GLY A 14 -4.01 9.08 -5.27
CA GLY A 14 -4.98 10.17 -5.23
C GLY A 14 -4.90 11.02 -3.96
N ALA A 15 -4.47 10.44 -2.84
CA ALA A 15 -4.25 11.14 -1.58
C ALA A 15 -2.86 11.79 -1.45
N GLY A 16 -1.99 11.68 -2.47
CA GLY A 16 -0.67 12.31 -2.48
C GLY A 16 0.41 11.55 -1.70
N PHE A 17 0.13 10.35 -1.17
CA PHE A 17 1.11 9.52 -0.45
C PHE A 17 2.02 8.77 -1.42
N ARG A 18 2.87 9.51 -2.15
CA ARG A 18 3.67 9.02 -3.28
C ARG A 18 4.55 7.81 -2.94
N GLU A 19 5.25 7.83 -1.82
CA GLU A 19 6.13 6.72 -1.41
C GLU A 19 5.33 5.45 -1.09
N LEU A 20 4.25 5.61 -0.32
CA LEU A 20 3.39 4.48 0.06
C LEU A 20 2.67 3.91 -1.16
N ALA A 21 2.27 4.78 -2.09
CA ALA A 21 1.67 4.41 -3.37
C ALA A 21 2.65 3.62 -4.25
N GLN A 22 3.90 4.08 -4.38
CA GLN A 22 4.92 3.37 -5.14
C GLN A 22 5.19 1.99 -4.55
N GLN A 23 5.24 1.90 -3.22
CA GLN A 23 5.39 0.63 -2.53
C GLN A 23 4.19 -0.30 -2.77
N ALA A 24 2.97 0.21 -2.70
CA ALA A 24 1.76 -0.57 -3.03
C ALA A 24 1.77 -1.05 -4.49
N ALA A 25 2.23 -0.22 -5.43
CA ALA A 25 2.36 -0.59 -6.83
C ALA A 25 3.39 -1.71 -7.05
N ASN A 26 4.56 -1.61 -6.42
CA ASN A 26 5.61 -2.62 -6.51
C ASN A 26 5.13 -3.97 -5.97
N GLU A 27 4.45 -3.96 -4.82
CA GLU A 27 3.91 -5.19 -4.23
C GLU A 27 2.71 -5.73 -5.01
N THR A 28 1.92 -4.88 -5.65
CA THR A 28 0.85 -5.32 -6.57
C THR A 28 1.44 -6.11 -7.73
N ARG A 29 2.50 -5.59 -8.37
CA ARG A 29 3.21 -6.30 -9.46
C ARG A 29 3.82 -7.60 -8.98
N ARG A 30 4.45 -7.61 -7.80
CA ARG A 30 5.02 -8.82 -7.21
C ARG A 30 3.95 -9.87 -6.95
N LEU A 31 2.81 -9.47 -6.38
CA LEU A 31 1.69 -10.36 -6.11
C LEU A 31 1.09 -10.94 -7.40
N GLN A 32 1.06 -10.17 -8.50
CA GLN A 32 0.65 -10.66 -9.82
C GLN A 32 1.64 -11.69 -10.40
N GLN A 33 2.95 -11.48 -10.21
CA GLN A 33 3.99 -12.32 -10.80
C GLN A 33 4.30 -13.57 -9.96
N LEU A 34 4.34 -13.45 -8.63
CA LEU A 34 4.85 -14.46 -7.71
C LEU A 34 3.78 -15.01 -6.76
N GLY A 35 2.54 -14.52 -6.84
CA GLY A 35 1.45 -14.93 -5.95
C GLY A 35 1.61 -14.49 -4.49
N SER A 36 2.68 -13.76 -4.15
CA SER A 36 2.97 -13.30 -2.79
C SER A 36 3.59 -11.89 -2.77
N MET A 37 3.40 -11.20 -1.65
CA MET A 37 4.10 -9.94 -1.35
C MET A 37 5.44 -10.24 -0.67
N SER A 38 6.34 -9.26 -0.66
CA SER A 38 7.50 -9.33 0.22
C SER A 38 7.11 -9.06 1.68
N ASP A 39 7.82 -9.65 2.64
CA ASP A 39 7.56 -9.42 4.06
C ASP A 39 7.78 -7.95 4.45
N GLU A 40 8.83 -7.34 3.92
CA GLU A 40 9.12 -5.92 4.11
C GLU A 40 8.07 -5.03 3.45
N GLY A 41 7.60 -5.41 2.26
CA GLY A 41 6.47 -4.79 1.57
C GLY A 41 5.20 -4.80 2.40
N HIS A 42 4.86 -5.96 2.94
CA HIS A 42 3.70 -6.15 3.78
C HIS A 42 3.79 -5.32 5.07
N LYS A 43 4.93 -5.34 5.77
CA LYS A 43 5.16 -4.52 6.96
C LYS A 43 5.01 -3.04 6.66
N ARG A 44 5.71 -2.52 5.65
CA ARG A 44 5.66 -1.09 5.32
C ARG A 44 4.26 -0.63 4.94
N LEU A 45 3.50 -1.44 4.20
CA LEU A 45 2.10 -1.11 3.90
C LEU A 45 1.21 -1.17 5.14
N LYS A 46 1.35 -2.19 5.99
CA LYS A 46 0.58 -2.32 7.24
C LYS A 46 0.81 -1.14 8.17
N TYR A 47 2.07 -0.81 8.47
CA TYR A 47 2.41 0.27 9.40
C TYR A 47 2.19 1.65 8.77
N GLY A 48 2.54 1.83 7.49
CA GLY A 48 2.31 3.07 6.78
C GLY A 48 0.84 3.44 6.67
N THR A 49 -0.02 2.51 6.24
CA THR A 49 -1.47 2.76 6.15
C THR A 49 -2.09 2.95 7.53
N ARG A 50 -1.63 2.24 8.56
CA ARG A 50 -2.08 2.47 9.95
C ARG A 50 -1.73 3.87 10.45
N ARG A 51 -0.54 4.38 10.11
CA ARG A 51 -0.12 5.74 10.46
C ARG A 51 -1.00 6.80 9.79
N LEU A 52 -1.41 6.55 8.54
CA LEU A 52 -2.36 7.41 7.83
C LEU A 52 -3.74 7.42 8.51
N LEU A 53 -4.24 6.25 8.93
CA LEU A 53 -5.52 6.14 9.63
C LEU A 53 -5.47 6.83 11.00
N SER A 54 -4.40 6.63 11.77
CA SER A 54 -4.24 7.30 13.07
C SER A 54 -4.02 8.81 12.92
N GLY A 55 -3.31 9.25 11.88
CA GLY A 55 -3.12 10.68 11.59
C GLY A 55 -4.43 11.36 11.18
N LYS A 56 -5.34 10.64 10.53
CA LYS A 56 -6.65 11.16 10.09
C LYS A 56 -7.71 11.21 11.21
N LEU A 57 -7.50 10.50 12.33
CA LEU A 57 -8.38 10.51 13.49
C LEU A 57 -7.99 11.56 14.55
N ASN A 58 -6.81 12.17 14.41
CA ASN A 58 -6.27 13.18 15.32
C ASN A 58 -6.24 14.60 14.69
N GLY A 59 -7.00 14.83 13.61
CA GLY A 59 -7.04 16.09 12.89
C GLY A 59 -8.47 16.55 12.62
#